data_AF-A0A8C2W7B5-F1
#
_entry.id   AF-A0A8C2W7B5-F1
#
_cell.length_a   1.000
_cell.length_b   1.000
_cell.length_c   1.000
_cell.angle_alpha   90.00
_cell.angle_beta   90.00
_cell.angle_gamma   90.00
#
_symmetry.space_group_name_H-M   'P 1'
#
loop_
_entity.id
_entity.type
_entity.pdbx_description
1 polymer ?
#
loop_
_entity_poly.entity_id
_entity_poly.type
_entity_poly.pdbx_seq_one_letter_code
_entity_poly.pdbx_strand_id
1 'polypeptide(L)'
;MEWKNQTILVEFILKGLSGYPRLELLFFVLILIMYVVILLGNGTLIIISILDSHLHTPMYFFLGNLSFLDICYTTTSVPSTLVSFLSQKKTISFSGCAGQMFLGLAMGTTECVLLGMMAFDRYVAICNPLRYPIIMSKFSYVPMAAGSWFAGFVNSAVQTGLVVQLPFCRNNVVDHFLCEILAVMKMACVDISDNEFIMLVATTVFTLMPLLLIVISYSLIVYSILKISSSEGRSKAFSTCSAHLTVVIIFYGTILFMYMKPKSTDTLDSDNLSATDKLISMFYGVMTPMMNPLIYSLRNKDVKEALKNLLNKQFFS
;
A
#
# COMPACT_ATOMS: atom_id res chain seq x y z
N MET A 1 23.80 27.38 -34.43
CA MET A 1 22.61 26.52 -34.24
C MET A 1 23.00 25.13 -34.67
N GLU A 2 23.23 24.23 -33.71
CA GLU A 2 23.33 22.80 -33.95
C GLU A 2 22.36 22.12 -32.98
N TRP A 3 21.28 21.58 -33.52
CA TRP A 3 20.34 20.75 -32.79
C TRP A 3 20.96 19.36 -32.65
N LYS A 4 21.58 19.09 -31.51
CA LYS A 4 21.99 17.73 -31.14
C LYS A 4 20.75 17.01 -30.60
N ASN A 5 20.23 16.06 -31.39
CA ASN A 5 19.30 15.03 -30.91
C ASN A 5 19.96 14.28 -29.76
N GLN A 6 19.65 14.65 -28.52
CA GLN A 6 20.05 13.93 -27.32
C GLN A 6 18.83 13.25 -26.72
N THR A 7 18.49 12.07 -27.22
CA THR A 7 17.80 11.07 -26.42
C THR A 7 18.78 10.59 -25.35
N ILE A 8 18.86 11.35 -24.26
CA ILE A 8 19.69 11.01 -23.10
C ILE A 8 19.01 9.82 -22.40
N LEU A 9 19.60 8.64 -22.54
CA LEU A 9 19.25 7.48 -21.73
C LEU A 9 19.74 7.75 -20.29
N VAL A 10 18.86 8.29 -19.45
CA VAL A 10 19.16 8.57 -18.04
C VAL A 10 19.00 7.28 -17.23
N GLU A 11 20.12 6.73 -16.77
CA GLU A 11 20.18 5.60 -15.84
C GLU A 11 20.47 6.10 -14.42
N PHE A 12 19.74 5.60 -13.43
CA PHE A 12 19.98 5.88 -12.01
C PHE A 12 20.70 4.74 -11.33
N ILE A 13 21.80 5.01 -10.62
CA ILE A 13 22.60 3.99 -9.91
C ILE A 13 22.12 3.81 -8.46
N LEU A 14 21.55 2.64 -8.16
CA LEU A 14 21.15 2.20 -6.83
C LEU A 14 22.35 1.66 -6.03
N LYS A 15 22.96 2.48 -5.16
CA LYS A 15 24.06 2.06 -4.27
C LYS A 15 23.49 1.31 -3.05
N GLY A 16 23.06 0.07 -3.27
CA GLY A 16 22.59 -0.82 -2.22
C GLY A 16 23.71 -1.39 -1.32
N LEU A 17 23.53 -2.62 -0.83
CA LEU A 17 24.41 -3.35 0.10
C LEU A 17 25.73 -3.89 -0.49
N SER A 18 26.34 -3.18 -1.45
CA SER A 18 27.46 -3.69 -2.27
C SER A 18 28.72 -4.15 -1.51
N GLY A 19 28.82 -3.87 -0.20
CA GLY A 19 29.91 -4.35 0.67
C GLY A 19 29.65 -5.67 1.42
N TYR A 20 28.44 -6.24 1.39
CA TYR A 20 28.08 -7.40 2.24
C TYR A 20 27.30 -8.50 1.48
N PRO A 21 27.98 -9.35 0.67
CA PRO A 21 27.32 -10.31 -0.23
C PRO A 21 26.48 -11.38 0.49
N ARG A 22 26.84 -11.80 1.71
CA ARG A 22 26.02 -12.74 2.50
C ARG A 22 24.70 -12.13 2.96
N LEU A 23 24.69 -10.82 3.21
CA LEU A 23 23.51 -10.11 3.68
C LEU A 23 22.55 -9.83 2.51
N GLU A 24 23.08 -9.52 1.32
CA GLU A 24 22.29 -9.42 0.08
C GLU A 24 21.55 -10.73 -0.25
N LEU A 25 22.23 -11.87 -0.12
CA LEU A 25 21.61 -13.18 -0.35
C LEU A 25 20.48 -13.47 0.65
N LEU A 26 20.69 -13.18 1.93
CA LEU A 26 19.68 -13.35 2.97
C LEU A 26 18.43 -12.52 2.67
N PHE A 27 18.61 -11.24 2.31
CA PHE A 27 17.50 -10.35 1.97
C PHE A 27 16.79 -10.75 0.69
N PHE A 28 17.53 -11.19 -0.33
CA PHE A 28 16.95 -11.72 -1.56
C PHE A 28 15.97 -12.87 -1.26
N VAL A 29 16.41 -13.87 -0.47
CA VAL A 29 15.59 -15.02 -0.10
C VAL A 29 14.35 -14.57 0.69
N LEU A 30 14.55 -13.69 1.66
CA LEU A 30 13.45 -13.25 2.52
C LEU A 30 12.40 -12.43 1.74
N ILE A 31 12.84 -11.51 0.87
CA ILE A 31 11.95 -10.68 0.03
C ILE A 31 11.22 -11.53 -1.00
N LEU A 32 11.89 -12.54 -1.56
CA LEU A 32 11.26 -13.50 -2.47
C LEU A 32 10.16 -14.29 -1.76
N ILE A 33 10.39 -14.77 -0.54
CA ILE A 33 9.38 -15.46 0.25
C ILE A 33 8.18 -14.55 0.51
N MET A 34 8.42 -13.31 0.96
CA MET A 34 7.34 -12.33 1.17
C MET A 34 6.54 -12.09 -0.10
N TYR A 35 7.21 -11.93 -1.24
CA TYR A 35 6.56 -11.74 -2.54
C TYR A 35 5.63 -12.90 -2.91
N VAL A 36 6.10 -14.15 -2.78
CA VAL A 36 5.29 -15.33 -3.06
C VAL A 36 4.09 -15.42 -2.11
N VAL A 37 4.28 -15.14 -0.82
CA VAL A 37 3.18 -15.12 0.17
C VAL A 37 2.13 -14.07 -0.20
N ILE A 38 2.55 -12.87 -0.62
CA ILE A 38 1.64 -11.79 -1.03
C ILE A 38 0.84 -12.22 -2.26
N LEU A 39 1.50 -12.73 -3.29
CA LEU A 39 0.83 -13.16 -4.53
C LEU A 39 -0.18 -14.27 -4.27
N LEU A 40 0.23 -15.33 -3.54
CA LEU A 40 -0.65 -16.46 -3.26
C LEU A 40 -1.77 -16.07 -2.30
N GLY A 41 -1.46 -15.33 -1.24
CA GLY A 41 -2.43 -14.92 -0.23
C GLY A 41 -3.49 -14.00 -0.80
N ASN A 42 -3.09 -12.91 -1.45
CA ASN A 42 -4.02 -11.96 -2.05
C ASN A 42 -4.73 -12.56 -3.27
N GLY A 43 -4.06 -13.38 -4.07
CA GLY A 43 -4.68 -14.10 -5.19
C GLY A 43 -5.79 -15.05 -4.69
N THR A 44 -5.53 -15.75 -3.58
CA THR A 44 -6.53 -16.61 -2.93
C THR A 44 -7.72 -15.79 -2.43
N LEU A 45 -7.49 -14.64 -1.79
CA LEU A 45 -8.58 -13.76 -1.34
C LEU A 45 -9.45 -13.27 -2.52
N ILE A 46 -8.84 -12.90 -3.65
CA ILE A 46 -9.58 -12.50 -4.85
C ILE A 46 -10.42 -13.67 -5.37
N ILE A 47 -9.82 -14.84 -5.55
CA ILE A 47 -10.50 -16.04 -6.04
C ILE A 47 -11.68 -16.40 -5.14
N ILE A 48 -11.46 -16.46 -3.82
CA ILE A 48 -12.49 -16.78 -2.83
C ILE A 48 -13.63 -15.76 -2.87
N SER A 49 -13.30 -14.47 -2.96
CA SER A 49 -14.30 -13.39 -3.02
C SER A 49 -15.17 -13.43 -4.29
N ILE A 50 -14.65 -14.00 -5.39
CA ILE A 50 -15.38 -14.16 -6.65
C ILE A 50 -16.21 -15.45 -6.65
N LEU A 51 -15.61 -16.57 -6.23
CA LEU A 51 -16.19 -17.91 -6.37
C LEU A 51 -17.22 -18.25 -5.30
N ASP A 52 -17.09 -17.73 -4.09
CA ASP A 52 -18.03 -18.01 -3.00
C ASP A 52 -19.14 -16.95 -2.92
N SER A 53 -20.35 -17.34 -3.30
CA SER A 53 -21.53 -16.47 -3.24
C SER A 53 -21.87 -15.98 -1.83
N HIS A 54 -21.47 -16.70 -0.78
CA HIS A 54 -21.67 -16.26 0.61
C HIS A 54 -20.80 -15.05 0.96
N LEU A 55 -19.73 -14.83 0.20
CA LEU A 55 -18.83 -13.69 0.36
C LEU A 55 -19.15 -12.54 -0.58
N HIS A 56 -20.24 -12.57 -1.35
CA HIS A 56 -20.67 -11.46 -2.21
C HIS A 56 -21.28 -10.30 -1.41
N THR A 57 -20.51 -9.77 -0.46
CA THR A 57 -20.84 -8.60 0.35
C THR A 57 -19.93 -7.42 -0.02
N PRO A 58 -20.37 -6.17 0.19
CA PRO A 58 -19.57 -4.98 -0.10
C PRO A 58 -18.16 -5.01 0.52
N MET A 59 -18.01 -5.54 1.73
CA MET A 59 -16.70 -5.66 2.40
C MET A 59 -15.71 -6.55 1.65
N TYR A 60 -16.15 -7.73 1.19
CA TYR A 60 -15.28 -8.63 0.43
C TYR A 60 -15.02 -8.10 -0.98
N PHE A 61 -15.95 -7.31 -1.55
CA PHE A 61 -15.68 -6.57 -2.78
C PHE A 61 -14.55 -5.54 -2.60
N PHE A 62 -14.57 -4.75 -1.52
CA PHE A 62 -13.47 -3.85 -1.20
C PHE A 62 -12.17 -4.61 -0.88
N LEU A 63 -12.26 -5.73 -0.15
CA LEU A 63 -11.12 -6.58 0.13
C LEU A 63 -10.49 -7.15 -1.15
N GLY A 64 -11.29 -7.56 -2.13
CA GLY A 64 -10.78 -8.00 -3.43
C GLY A 64 -10.04 -6.89 -4.19
N ASN A 65 -10.53 -5.64 -4.11
CA ASN A 65 -9.84 -4.48 -4.66
C ASN A 65 -8.51 -4.22 -3.93
N LEU A 66 -8.51 -4.30 -2.59
CA LEU A 66 -7.31 -4.14 -1.77
C LEU A 66 -6.27 -5.23 -2.08
N SER A 67 -6.70 -6.49 -2.20
CA SER A 67 -5.83 -7.60 -2.59
C SER A 67 -5.27 -7.46 -4.01
N PHE A 68 -6.04 -6.94 -4.96
CA PHE A 68 -5.55 -6.65 -6.31
C PHE A 68 -4.48 -5.55 -6.28
N LEU A 69 -4.75 -4.48 -5.52
CA LEU A 69 -3.81 -3.39 -5.28
C LEU A 69 -2.50 -3.87 -4.66
N ASP A 70 -2.57 -4.74 -3.64
CA ASP A 70 -1.40 -5.34 -2.98
C ASP A 70 -0.52 -6.13 -3.98
N ILE A 71 -1.14 -6.90 -4.87
CA ILE A 71 -0.43 -7.62 -5.94
C ILE A 71 0.21 -6.64 -6.91
N CYS A 72 -0.51 -5.62 -7.37
CA CYS A 72 0.00 -4.63 -8.31
C CYS A 72 1.18 -3.85 -7.73
N TYR A 73 1.07 -3.37 -6.48
CA TYR A 73 2.13 -2.63 -5.79
C TYR A 73 3.40 -3.47 -5.67
N THR A 74 3.26 -4.70 -5.17
CA THR A 74 4.40 -5.57 -4.93
C THR A 74 5.05 -6.06 -6.22
N THR A 75 4.27 -6.38 -7.25
CA THR A 75 4.78 -6.75 -8.58
C THR A 75 5.53 -5.61 -9.27
N THR A 76 5.19 -4.36 -8.98
CA THR A 76 5.87 -3.19 -9.55
C THR A 76 7.21 -2.90 -8.86
N SER A 77 7.25 -3.07 -7.54
CA SER A 77 8.39 -2.65 -6.71
C SER A 77 9.38 -3.79 -6.47
N VAL A 78 8.90 -4.97 -6.09
CA VAL A 78 9.72 -6.08 -5.56
C VAL A 78 10.62 -6.73 -6.62
N PRO A 79 10.15 -7.05 -7.85
CA PRO A 79 11.01 -7.66 -8.87
C PRO A 79 12.24 -6.81 -9.21
N SER A 80 12.08 -5.49 -9.35
CA SER A 80 13.20 -4.58 -9.60
C SER A 80 14.22 -4.59 -8.46
N THR A 81 13.76 -4.68 -7.21
CA THR A 81 14.66 -4.79 -6.06
C THR A 81 15.35 -6.15 -6.01
N LEU A 82 14.66 -7.25 -6.33
CA LEU A 82 15.24 -8.59 -6.41
C LEU A 82 16.32 -8.67 -7.50
N VAL A 83 16.07 -8.11 -8.68
CA VAL A 83 17.06 -8.00 -9.77
C VAL A 83 18.26 -7.15 -9.32
N SER A 84 18.03 -6.10 -8.55
CA SER A 84 19.09 -5.25 -8.00
C SER A 84 19.99 -5.95 -6.99
N PHE A 85 19.52 -7.00 -6.29
CA PHE A 85 20.39 -7.84 -5.46
C PHE A 85 21.26 -8.81 -6.26
N LEU A 86 20.83 -9.19 -7.47
CA LEU A 86 21.56 -10.14 -8.32
C LEU A 86 22.52 -9.46 -9.30
N SER A 87 22.26 -8.20 -9.66
CA SER A 87 23.03 -7.47 -10.66
C SER A 87 24.25 -6.75 -10.08
N GLN A 88 25.39 -6.83 -10.77
CA GLN A 88 26.58 -6.01 -10.48
C GLN A 88 26.36 -4.52 -10.84
N LYS A 89 25.48 -4.25 -11.81
CA LYS A 89 25.02 -2.89 -12.16
C LYS A 89 23.59 -2.71 -11.70
N LYS A 90 23.42 -1.96 -10.62
CA LYS A 90 22.12 -1.71 -9.99
C LYS A 90 21.54 -0.45 -10.60
N THR A 91 21.07 -0.50 -11.85
CA THR A 91 20.53 0.68 -12.54
C THR A 91 19.05 0.53 -12.89
N ILE A 92 18.28 1.61 -12.70
CA ILE A 92 16.90 1.74 -13.19
C ILE A 92 16.84 2.86 -14.23
N SER A 93 16.08 2.65 -15.31
CA SER A 93 15.85 3.70 -16.29
C SER A 93 14.95 4.79 -15.70
N PHE A 94 15.08 6.03 -16.19
CA PHE A 94 14.19 7.12 -15.79
C PHE A 94 12.71 6.79 -15.97
N SER A 95 12.33 6.17 -17.10
CA SER A 95 10.95 5.75 -17.35
C SER A 95 10.49 4.64 -16.40
N GLY A 96 11.38 3.71 -16.04
CA GLY A 96 11.12 2.69 -15.01
C GLY A 96 10.90 3.31 -13.64
N CYS A 97 11.73 4.30 -13.29
CA CYS A 97 11.62 5.07 -12.05
C CYS A 97 10.27 5.81 -11.99
N ALA A 98 9.95 6.59 -13.03
CA ALA A 98 8.69 7.31 -13.13
C ALA A 98 7.46 6.38 -13.05
N GLY A 99 7.53 5.21 -13.70
CA GLY A 99 6.48 4.19 -13.61
C GLY A 99 6.31 3.61 -12.20
N GLN A 100 7.42 3.27 -11.52
CA GLN A 100 7.37 2.78 -10.13
C GLN A 100 6.81 3.84 -9.18
N MET A 101 7.22 5.09 -9.34
CA MET A 101 6.73 6.22 -8.55
C MET A 101 5.23 6.44 -8.75
N PHE A 102 4.78 6.47 -10.00
CA PHE A 102 3.37 6.62 -10.34
C PHE A 102 2.52 5.49 -9.75
N LEU A 103 2.91 4.24 -9.98
CA LEU A 103 2.16 3.11 -9.47
C LEU A 103 2.20 3.07 -7.94
N GLY A 104 3.35 3.31 -7.32
CA GLY A 104 3.47 3.36 -5.86
C GLY A 104 2.53 4.36 -5.21
N LEU A 105 2.49 5.60 -5.72
CA LEU A 105 1.61 6.65 -5.22
C LEU A 105 0.13 6.36 -5.47
N ALA A 106 -0.20 5.80 -6.65
CA ALA A 106 -1.56 5.45 -7.00
C ALA A 106 -2.10 4.38 -6.03
N MET A 107 -1.34 3.30 -5.85
CA MET A 107 -1.70 2.21 -4.94
C MET A 107 -1.79 2.71 -3.50
N GLY A 108 -0.80 3.43 -2.99
CA GLY A 108 -0.83 3.92 -1.60
C GLY A 108 -2.03 4.86 -1.33
N THR A 109 -2.34 5.76 -2.27
CA THR A 109 -3.50 6.66 -2.15
C THR A 109 -4.82 5.87 -2.17
N THR A 110 -4.96 4.93 -3.10
CA THR A 110 -6.16 4.10 -3.22
C THR A 110 -6.34 3.20 -2.00
N GLU A 111 -5.26 2.65 -1.44
CA GLU A 111 -5.30 1.85 -0.21
C GLU A 111 -5.86 2.65 0.97
N CYS A 112 -5.36 3.86 1.22
CA CYS A 112 -5.88 4.75 2.26
C CYS A 112 -7.39 4.97 2.13
N VAL A 113 -7.86 5.30 0.92
CA VAL A 113 -9.28 5.57 0.67
C VAL A 113 -10.11 4.30 0.83
N LEU A 114 -9.66 3.16 0.30
CA LEU A 114 -10.35 1.87 0.43
C LEU A 114 -10.51 1.45 1.89
N LEU A 115 -9.47 1.59 2.72
CA LEU A 115 -9.55 1.32 4.17
C LEU A 115 -10.61 2.21 4.85
N GLY A 116 -10.72 3.47 4.42
CA GLY A 116 -11.81 4.37 4.83
C GLY A 116 -13.19 3.86 4.43
N MET A 117 -13.36 3.43 3.17
CA MET A 117 -14.64 2.92 2.67
C MET A 117 -15.04 1.59 3.35
N MET A 118 -14.07 0.75 3.69
CA MET A 118 -14.28 -0.48 4.46
C MET A 118 -14.71 -0.17 5.89
N ALA A 119 -14.14 0.84 6.55
CA ALA A 119 -14.63 1.30 7.86
C ALA A 119 -16.06 1.83 7.78
N PHE A 120 -16.39 2.57 6.72
CA PHE A 120 -17.75 3.06 6.48
C PHE A 120 -18.75 1.91 6.26
N ASP A 121 -18.39 0.87 5.49
CA ASP A 121 -19.19 -0.35 5.34
C ASP A 121 -19.52 -0.98 6.70
N ARG A 122 -18.48 -1.21 7.53
CA ARG A 122 -18.65 -1.80 8.87
C ARG A 122 -19.53 -0.93 9.76
N TYR A 123 -19.40 0.40 9.67
CA TYR A 123 -20.24 1.33 10.40
C TYR A 123 -21.70 1.19 10.01
N VAL A 124 -22.03 1.21 8.71
CA VAL A 124 -23.43 1.09 8.27
C VAL A 124 -23.99 -0.28 8.64
N ALA A 125 -23.20 -1.35 8.50
CA ALA A 125 -23.61 -2.72 8.83
C ALA A 125 -24.00 -2.88 10.31
N ILE A 126 -23.25 -2.26 11.23
CA ILE A 126 -23.46 -2.42 12.67
C ILE A 126 -24.42 -1.37 13.24
N CYS A 127 -24.26 -0.10 12.85
CA CYS A 127 -25.03 1.00 13.42
C CYS A 127 -26.40 1.18 12.75
N ASN A 128 -26.56 0.74 11.49
CA ASN A 128 -27.80 0.91 10.73
C ASN A 128 -28.21 -0.37 9.96
N PRO A 129 -28.35 -1.52 10.64
CA PRO A 129 -28.53 -2.82 9.98
C PRO A 129 -29.76 -2.87 9.05
N LEU A 130 -30.87 -2.22 9.42
CA LEU A 130 -32.10 -2.20 8.62
C LEU A 130 -31.96 -1.42 7.30
N ARG A 131 -31.07 -0.43 7.26
CA ARG A 131 -30.82 0.41 6.07
C ARG A 131 -29.60 -0.06 5.27
N TYR A 132 -28.82 -1.00 5.80
CA TYR A 132 -27.61 -1.50 5.16
C TYR A 132 -27.81 -1.94 3.69
N PRO A 133 -28.84 -2.72 3.33
CA PRO A 133 -29.01 -3.17 1.94
C PRO A 133 -29.28 -2.04 0.95
N ILE A 134 -29.89 -0.94 1.42
CA ILE A 134 -30.21 0.23 0.60
C ILE A 134 -28.99 1.14 0.47
N ILE A 135 -28.30 1.39 1.59
CA ILE A 135 -27.13 2.28 1.63
C ILE A 135 -25.94 1.63 0.91
N MET A 136 -25.61 0.39 1.25
CA MET A 136 -24.50 -0.37 0.66
C MET A 136 -24.98 -1.28 -0.48
N SER A 137 -25.85 -0.74 -1.33
CA SER A 137 -26.28 -1.41 -2.55
C SER A 137 -25.13 -1.46 -3.58
N LYS A 138 -25.25 -2.31 -4.61
CA LYS A 138 -24.27 -2.39 -5.70
C LYS A 138 -24.08 -1.06 -6.44
N PHE A 139 -25.13 -0.25 -6.52
CA PHE A 139 -25.07 1.09 -7.10
C PHE A 139 -24.32 2.11 -6.23
N SER A 140 -24.04 1.77 -4.97
CA SER A 140 -23.26 2.61 -4.05
C SER A 140 -21.81 2.12 -3.92
N TYR A 141 -21.61 0.84 -3.54
CA TYR A 141 -20.27 0.36 -3.20
C TYR A 141 -19.35 0.22 -4.43
N VAL A 142 -19.90 -0.04 -5.62
CA VAL A 142 -19.09 -0.12 -6.85
C VAL A 142 -18.53 1.25 -7.23
N PRO A 143 -19.34 2.33 -7.30
CA PRO A 143 -18.81 3.68 -7.46
C PRO A 143 -17.86 4.12 -6.36
N MET A 144 -18.06 3.71 -5.11
CA MET A 144 -17.13 4.01 -4.01
C MET A 144 -15.74 3.42 -4.28
N ALA A 145 -15.65 2.16 -4.73
CA ALA A 145 -14.38 1.54 -5.11
C ALA A 145 -13.78 2.20 -6.35
N ALA A 146 -14.58 2.45 -7.38
CA ALA A 146 -14.12 3.12 -8.60
C ALA A 146 -13.59 4.54 -8.30
N GLY A 147 -14.25 5.27 -7.42
CA GLY A 147 -13.81 6.59 -6.94
C GLY A 147 -12.50 6.52 -6.17
N SER A 148 -12.27 5.45 -5.39
CA SER A 148 -11.01 5.23 -4.66
C SER A 148 -9.84 5.01 -5.63
N TRP A 149 -10.05 4.23 -6.68
CA TRP A 149 -9.06 4.03 -7.76
C TRP A 149 -8.83 5.33 -8.54
N PHE A 150 -9.90 6.00 -8.94
CA PHE A 150 -9.82 7.26 -9.68
C PHE A 150 -9.05 8.33 -8.90
N ALA A 151 -9.37 8.51 -7.62
CA ALA A 151 -8.65 9.45 -6.76
C ALA A 151 -7.16 9.14 -6.66
N GLY A 152 -6.79 7.86 -6.51
CA GLY A 152 -5.39 7.44 -6.47
C GLY A 152 -4.64 7.70 -7.78
N PHE A 153 -5.23 7.35 -8.92
CA PHE A 153 -4.63 7.61 -10.23
C PHE A 153 -4.49 9.10 -10.53
N VAL A 154 -5.50 9.92 -10.22
CA VAL A 154 -5.43 11.37 -10.43
C VAL A 154 -4.37 11.99 -9.53
N ASN A 155 -4.36 11.66 -8.23
CA ASN A 155 -3.34 12.16 -7.31
C ASN A 155 -1.94 11.78 -7.79
N SER A 156 -1.75 10.52 -8.18
CA SER A 156 -0.47 10.04 -8.66
C SER A 156 -0.03 10.70 -9.98
N ALA A 157 -0.95 10.91 -10.92
CA ALA A 157 -0.66 11.58 -12.18
C ALA A 157 -0.19 13.02 -11.96
N VAL A 158 -0.87 13.75 -11.06
CA VAL A 158 -0.49 15.12 -10.69
C VAL A 158 0.89 15.14 -10.05
N GLN A 159 1.10 14.35 -9.00
CA GLN A 159 2.37 14.34 -8.26
C GLN A 159 3.54 13.86 -9.14
N THR A 160 3.35 12.79 -9.89
CA THR A 160 4.39 12.27 -10.82
C THR A 160 4.68 13.26 -11.92
N GLY A 161 3.65 13.88 -12.49
CA GLY A 161 3.79 14.91 -13.54
C GLY A 161 4.61 16.11 -13.06
N LEU A 162 4.33 16.61 -11.86
CA LEU A 162 5.10 17.70 -11.23
C LEU A 162 6.58 17.34 -11.08
N VAL A 163 6.89 16.10 -10.71
CA VAL A 163 8.27 15.65 -10.50
C VAL A 163 9.01 15.40 -11.81
N VAL A 164 8.38 14.74 -12.79
CA VAL A 164 9.01 14.43 -14.09
C VAL A 164 9.32 15.69 -14.88
N GLN A 165 8.59 16.80 -14.65
CA GLN A 165 8.85 18.09 -15.29
C GLN A 165 10.01 18.87 -14.67
N LEU A 166 10.55 18.45 -13.52
CA LEU A 166 11.69 19.13 -12.88
C LEU A 166 12.99 18.91 -13.69
N PRO A 167 13.83 19.95 -13.85
CA PRO A 167 15.16 19.79 -14.41
C PRO A 167 16.07 19.06 -13.41
N PHE A 168 16.49 17.84 -13.74
CA PHE A 168 17.40 17.04 -12.93
C PHE A 168 18.88 17.36 -13.21
N CYS A 169 19.69 17.42 -12.15
CA CYS A 169 21.13 17.71 -12.25
C CYS A 169 21.93 16.46 -12.66
N ARG A 170 23.06 16.68 -13.37
CA ARG A 170 23.84 15.66 -14.11
C ARG A 170 24.36 14.46 -13.29
N ASN A 171 24.31 14.51 -11.97
CA ASN A 171 24.64 13.36 -11.12
C ASN A 171 23.38 12.52 -10.88
N ASN A 172 23.01 11.72 -11.90
CA ASN A 172 21.86 10.81 -11.91
C ASN A 172 22.06 9.60 -10.98
N VAL A 173 22.29 9.81 -9.68
CA VAL A 173 22.50 8.73 -8.72
C VAL A 173 21.35 8.74 -7.71
N VAL A 174 20.37 7.85 -7.90
CA VAL A 174 19.32 7.58 -6.89
C VAL A 174 19.87 6.55 -5.91
N ASP A 175 20.30 7.02 -4.75
CA ASP A 175 20.86 6.14 -3.73
C ASP A 175 19.78 5.42 -2.87
N HIS A 176 18.70 4.92 -3.48
CA HIS A 176 17.58 4.24 -2.82
C HIS A 176 17.17 2.97 -3.58
N PHE A 177 16.76 1.89 -2.87
CA PHE A 177 16.31 0.59 -3.44
C PHE A 177 15.02 0.65 -4.29
N LEU A 178 14.28 1.76 -4.18
CA LEU A 178 13.02 2.04 -4.87
C LEU A 178 13.08 3.47 -5.40
N CYS A 179 12.38 3.73 -6.50
CA CYS A 179 12.17 5.09 -7.01
C CYS A 179 11.16 5.83 -6.12
N GLU A 180 11.64 6.36 -4.99
CA GLU A 180 10.84 7.12 -4.04
C GLU A 180 10.74 8.60 -4.48
N ILE A 181 9.51 9.15 -4.54
CA ILE A 181 9.27 10.49 -5.09
C ILE A 181 10.06 11.60 -4.38
N LEU A 182 10.18 11.51 -3.05
CA LEU A 182 10.94 12.46 -2.22
C LEU A 182 12.46 12.36 -2.46
N ALA A 183 12.96 11.16 -2.74
CA ALA A 183 14.37 10.98 -3.10
C ALA A 183 14.67 11.52 -4.50
N VAL A 184 13.72 11.38 -5.43
CA VAL A 184 13.85 11.90 -6.81
C VAL A 184 13.82 13.41 -6.85
N MET A 185 12.91 14.04 -6.11
CA MET A 185 12.79 15.50 -6.09
C MET A 185 14.03 16.23 -5.58
N LYS A 186 14.74 15.67 -4.59
CA LYS A 186 15.97 16.27 -4.05
C LYS A 186 17.13 16.35 -5.04
N MET A 187 17.03 15.68 -6.19
CA MET A 187 18.04 15.76 -7.26
C MET A 187 17.75 16.87 -8.29
N ALA A 188 16.65 17.61 -8.15
CA ALA A 188 16.33 18.72 -9.04
C ALA A 188 17.33 19.88 -8.88
N CYS A 189 17.64 20.56 -9.98
CA CYS A 189 18.54 21.72 -10.00
C CYS A 189 17.87 23.04 -9.58
N VAL A 190 16.56 23.01 -9.34
CA VAL A 190 15.74 24.19 -9.05
C VAL A 190 15.11 24.05 -7.67
N ASP A 191 14.66 25.17 -7.12
CA ASP A 191 13.90 25.16 -5.87
C ASP A 191 12.65 24.27 -6.02
N ILE A 192 12.49 23.32 -5.10
CA ILE A 192 11.40 22.33 -5.09
C ILE A 192 10.35 22.65 -4.02
N SER A 193 10.47 23.78 -3.31
CA SER A 193 9.63 24.13 -2.16
C SER A 193 8.13 24.09 -2.48
N ASP A 194 7.72 24.60 -3.65
CA ASP A 194 6.31 24.56 -4.08
C ASP A 194 5.81 23.14 -4.30
N ASN A 195 6.61 22.30 -4.96
CA ASN A 195 6.28 20.90 -5.22
C ASN A 195 6.24 20.09 -3.92
N GLU A 196 7.16 20.35 -2.98
CA GLU A 196 7.19 19.72 -1.66
C GLU A 196 5.94 20.10 -0.86
N PHE A 197 5.54 21.37 -0.90
CA PHE A 197 4.32 21.84 -0.25
C PHE A 197 3.07 21.18 -0.85
N ILE A 198 2.94 21.12 -2.18
CA ILE A 198 1.82 20.45 -2.85
C ILE A 198 1.74 18.97 -2.48
N MET A 199 2.88 18.27 -2.46
CA MET A 199 2.94 16.87 -2.08
C MET A 199 2.58 16.68 -0.60
N LEU A 200 3.09 17.53 0.28
CA LEU A 200 2.79 17.49 1.71
C LEU A 200 1.29 17.65 1.95
N VAL A 201 0.67 18.65 1.32
CA VAL A 201 -0.78 18.90 1.40
C VAL A 201 -1.55 17.69 0.88
N ALA A 202 -1.24 17.20 -0.32
CA ALA A 202 -1.94 16.06 -0.91
C ALA A 202 -1.81 14.80 -0.04
N THR A 203 -0.60 14.46 0.40
CA THR A 203 -0.33 13.31 1.26
C THR A 203 -1.09 13.43 2.59
N THR A 204 -1.09 14.62 3.19
CA THR A 204 -1.84 14.91 4.42
C THR A 204 -3.33 14.70 4.22
N VAL A 205 -3.92 15.24 3.15
CA VAL A 205 -5.34 15.10 2.85
C VAL A 205 -5.71 13.63 2.63
N PHE A 206 -4.98 12.92 1.76
CA PHE A 206 -5.28 11.52 1.42
C PHE A 206 -4.95 10.52 2.53
N THR A 207 -4.13 10.91 3.52
CA THR A 207 -3.82 10.07 4.68
C THR A 207 -4.77 10.37 5.84
N LEU A 208 -4.94 11.65 6.20
CA LEU A 208 -5.72 12.06 7.37
C LEU A 208 -7.22 11.97 7.15
N MET A 209 -7.75 12.31 5.97
CA MET A 209 -9.20 12.26 5.75
C MET A 209 -9.75 10.83 5.90
N PRO A 210 -9.15 9.78 5.29
CA PRO A 210 -9.61 8.42 5.54
C PRO A 210 -9.35 7.98 6.98
N LEU A 211 -8.25 8.39 7.62
CA LEU A 211 -8.00 8.09 9.04
C LEU A 211 -9.09 8.66 9.94
N LEU A 212 -9.49 9.91 9.73
CA LEU A 212 -10.59 10.54 10.47
C LEU A 212 -11.91 9.80 10.24
N LEU A 213 -12.21 9.42 9.00
CA LEU A 213 -13.39 8.62 8.68
C LEU A 213 -13.38 7.28 9.43
N ILE A 214 -12.23 6.60 9.48
CA ILE A 214 -12.04 5.35 10.22
C ILE A 214 -12.28 5.58 11.71
N VAL A 215 -11.63 6.57 12.32
CA VAL A 215 -11.75 6.87 13.75
C VAL A 215 -13.20 7.19 14.13
N ILE A 216 -13.88 8.03 13.34
CA ILE A 216 -15.29 8.38 13.57
C ILE A 216 -16.17 7.14 13.44
N SER A 217 -16.02 6.37 12.36
CA SER A 217 -16.78 5.14 12.10
C SER A 217 -16.65 4.16 13.26
N TYR A 218 -15.41 3.90 13.71
CA TYR A 218 -15.16 2.97 14.81
C TYR A 218 -15.58 3.48 16.17
N SER A 219 -15.49 4.79 16.43
CA SER A 219 -16.02 5.39 17.66
C SER A 219 -17.53 5.19 17.75
N LEU A 220 -18.25 5.40 16.64
CA LEU A 220 -19.70 5.16 16.56
C LEU A 220 -20.04 3.67 16.67
N ILE A 221 -19.26 2.79 16.05
CA ILE A 221 -19.41 1.33 16.19
C ILE A 221 -19.26 0.92 17.65
N VAL A 222 -18.19 1.35 18.32
CA VAL A 222 -17.95 1.03 19.74
C VAL A 222 -19.10 1.54 20.60
N TYR A 223 -19.54 2.79 20.37
CA TYR A 223 -20.70 3.36 21.07
C TYR A 223 -21.98 2.53 20.86
N SER A 224 -22.25 2.08 19.62
CA SER A 224 -23.39 1.21 19.32
C SER A 224 -23.28 -0.15 20.02
N ILE A 225 -22.09 -0.77 20.01
CA ILE A 225 -21.84 -2.06 20.65
C ILE A 225 -22.02 -1.98 22.17
N LEU A 226 -21.59 -0.88 22.80
CA LEU A 226 -21.78 -0.68 24.24
C LEU A 226 -23.26 -0.61 24.63
N LYS A 227 -24.16 -0.19 23.73
CA LYS A 227 -25.62 -0.21 23.95
C LYS A 227 -26.24 -1.61 23.87
N ILE A 228 -25.59 -2.57 23.23
CA ILE A 228 -26.06 -3.95 23.17
C ILE A 228 -26.01 -4.56 24.57
N SER A 229 -27.11 -5.09 25.07
CA SER A 229 -27.20 -5.69 26.41
C SER A 229 -26.59 -7.10 26.49
N SER A 230 -26.58 -7.85 25.38
CA SER A 230 -26.04 -9.21 25.33
C SER A 230 -24.52 -9.24 25.13
N SER A 231 -23.82 -9.95 26.03
CA SER A 231 -22.38 -10.25 25.94
C SER A 231 -22.01 -10.97 24.63
N GLU A 232 -22.86 -11.91 24.18
CA GLU A 232 -22.63 -12.68 22.96
C GLU A 232 -22.75 -11.78 21.71
N GLY A 233 -23.74 -10.88 21.70
CA GLY A 233 -23.90 -9.88 20.65
C GLY A 233 -22.71 -8.93 20.54
N ARG A 234 -22.16 -8.49 21.68
CA ARG A 234 -20.94 -7.67 21.73
C ARG A 234 -19.72 -8.41 21.19
N SER A 235 -19.50 -9.64 21.63
CA SER A 235 -18.36 -10.46 21.18
C SER A 235 -18.39 -10.71 19.67
N LYS A 236 -19.57 -11.02 19.13
CA LYS A 236 -19.77 -11.20 17.69
C LYS A 236 -19.41 -9.94 16.89
N ALA A 237 -19.88 -8.76 17.34
CA ALA A 237 -19.59 -7.49 16.66
C ALA A 237 -18.10 -7.11 16.71
N PHE A 238 -17.42 -7.31 17.84
CA PHE A 238 -15.97 -7.09 17.94
C PHE A 238 -15.19 -8.05 17.03
N SER A 239 -15.59 -9.33 16.98
CA SER A 239 -14.96 -10.32 16.12
C SER A 239 -15.01 -9.90 14.65
N THR A 240 -16.13 -9.36 14.17
CA THR A 240 -16.29 -8.91 12.77
C THR A 240 -15.45 -7.69 12.40
N CYS A 241 -15.08 -6.87 13.38
CA CYS A 241 -14.31 -5.64 13.19
C CYS A 241 -12.80 -5.82 13.38
N SER A 242 -12.41 -6.87 14.10
CA SER A 242 -11.04 -7.09 14.55
C SER A 242 -10.03 -7.21 13.40
N ALA A 243 -10.38 -7.90 12.32
CA ALA A 243 -9.51 -8.09 11.16
C ALA A 243 -9.18 -6.75 10.49
N HIS A 244 -10.21 -5.95 10.19
CA HIS A 244 -10.04 -4.64 9.57
C HIS A 244 -9.26 -3.67 10.47
N LEU A 245 -9.58 -3.60 11.78
CA LEU A 245 -8.83 -2.78 12.72
C LEU A 245 -7.35 -3.18 12.80
N THR A 246 -7.06 -4.49 12.77
CA THR A 246 -5.67 -4.97 12.78
C THR A 246 -4.91 -4.46 11.55
N VAL A 247 -5.52 -4.56 10.37
CA VAL A 247 -4.94 -4.03 9.11
C VAL A 247 -4.72 -2.52 9.18
N VAL A 248 -5.74 -1.77 9.61
CA VAL A 248 -5.65 -0.30 9.78
C VAL A 248 -4.52 0.08 10.74
N ILE A 249 -4.40 -0.61 11.88
CA ILE A 249 -3.36 -0.32 12.88
C ILE A 249 -1.96 -0.60 12.31
N ILE A 250 -1.79 -1.70 11.58
CA ILE A 250 -0.50 -2.03 10.94
C ILE A 250 -0.16 -0.97 9.88
N PHE A 251 -1.11 -0.62 9.01
CA PHE A 251 -0.91 0.34 7.92
C PHE A 251 -0.63 1.76 8.43
N TYR A 252 -1.51 2.34 9.24
CA TYR A 252 -1.29 3.69 9.76
C TYR A 252 -0.18 3.75 10.82
N GLY A 253 0.04 2.66 11.57
CA GLY A 253 1.15 2.55 12.51
C GLY A 253 2.50 2.55 11.81
N THR A 254 2.64 1.86 10.66
CA THR A 254 3.86 1.88 9.86
C THR A 254 4.11 3.27 9.25
N ILE A 255 3.07 3.93 8.73
CA ILE A 255 3.16 5.32 8.26
C ILE A 255 3.65 6.24 9.39
N LEU A 256 3.00 6.19 10.57
CA LEU A 256 3.38 7.03 11.71
C LEU A 256 4.84 6.80 12.14
N PHE A 257 5.27 5.54 12.21
CA PHE A 257 6.63 5.18 12.61
C PHE A 257 7.67 5.68 11.59
N MET A 258 7.35 5.61 10.30
CA MET A 258 8.21 6.13 9.23
C MET A 258 8.39 7.65 9.33
N TYR A 259 7.33 8.40 9.65
CA TYR A 259 7.38 9.86 9.76
C TYR A 259 7.93 10.38 11.10
N MET A 260 7.70 9.66 12.21
CA MET A 260 8.16 10.06 13.54
C MET A 260 9.62 9.71 13.81
N LYS A 261 10.28 8.96 12.91
CA LYS A 261 11.70 8.66 13.04
C LYS A 261 12.48 9.99 12.97
N PRO A 262 13.18 10.41 14.04
CA PRO A 262 13.99 11.62 13.99
C PRO A 262 15.02 11.46 12.88
N LYS A 263 15.08 12.43 11.95
CA LYS A 263 16.26 12.60 11.09
C LYS A 263 17.42 12.78 12.04
N SER A 264 18.28 11.77 12.18
CA SER A 264 19.40 11.80 13.11
C SER A 264 20.21 13.07 12.89
N THR A 265 20.32 13.88 13.92
CA THR A 265 21.18 15.06 13.99
C THR A 265 22.63 14.60 14.14
N ASP A 266 23.14 13.80 13.21
CA ASP A 266 24.53 13.40 13.20
C ASP A 266 25.27 14.29 12.19
N THR A 267 25.82 15.36 12.76
CA THR A 267 27.10 16.00 12.40
C THR A 267 27.59 15.79 10.96
N LEU A 268 27.42 16.81 10.11
CA LEU A 268 28.36 17.36 9.10
C LEU A 268 29.26 16.44 8.24
N ASP A 269 29.06 15.12 8.19
CA ASP A 269 29.76 14.17 7.32
C ASP A 269 28.91 12.88 7.17
N SER A 270 27.83 12.89 6.38
CA SER A 270 27.20 11.64 5.90
C SER A 270 26.15 11.84 4.79
N ASP A 271 26.62 11.91 3.54
CA ASP A 271 25.80 11.67 2.33
C ASP A 271 25.31 10.20 2.20
N ASN A 272 25.28 9.44 3.28
CA ASN A 272 24.89 8.03 3.28
C ASN A 272 23.76 7.81 4.30
N LEU A 273 22.52 7.82 3.81
CA LEU A 273 21.42 7.16 4.52
C LEU A 273 21.87 5.72 4.85
N SER A 274 21.90 5.35 6.14
CA SER A 274 22.43 4.03 6.55
C SER A 274 21.70 2.91 5.79
N ALA A 275 22.42 1.85 5.38
CA ALA A 275 21.82 0.72 4.65
C ALA A 275 20.59 0.15 5.38
N THR A 276 20.59 0.23 6.72
CA THR A 276 19.49 -0.16 7.61
C THR A 276 18.23 0.66 7.37
N ASP A 277 18.34 1.96 7.12
CA ASP A 277 17.20 2.86 6.91
C ASP A 277 16.50 2.59 5.57
N LYS A 278 17.29 2.33 4.53
CA LYS A 278 16.78 1.95 3.20
C LYS A 278 16.07 0.60 3.25
N LEU A 279 16.59 -0.35 4.02
CA LEU A 279 15.96 -1.65 4.25
C LEU A 279 14.65 -1.51 5.01
N ILE A 280 14.65 -0.75 6.12
CA ILE A 280 13.46 -0.53 6.95
C ILE A 280 12.30 0.05 6.13
N SER A 281 12.55 1.03 5.26
CA SER A 281 11.54 1.60 4.36
C SER A 281 10.94 0.54 3.41
N MET A 282 11.79 -0.29 2.81
CA MET A 282 11.34 -1.38 1.92
C MET A 282 10.48 -2.42 2.67
N PHE A 283 10.90 -2.81 3.87
CA PHE A 283 10.16 -3.74 4.71
C PHE A 283 8.78 -3.20 5.10
N TYR A 284 8.68 -1.91 5.41
CA TYR A 284 7.38 -1.31 5.71
C TYR A 284 6.43 -1.31 4.51
N GLY A 285 6.92 -1.07 3.30
CA GLY A 285 6.10 -1.12 2.08
C GLY A 285 5.51 -2.50 1.77
N VAL A 286 6.20 -3.59 2.14
CA VAL A 286 5.73 -4.97 1.88
C VAL A 286 5.03 -5.63 3.07
N MET A 287 5.13 -5.03 4.26
CA MET A 287 4.56 -5.59 5.48
C MET A 287 3.04 -5.61 5.48
N THR A 288 2.39 -4.49 5.12
CA THR A 288 0.92 -4.43 5.07
C THR A 288 0.33 -5.39 4.02
N PRO A 289 0.80 -5.40 2.75
CA PRO A 289 0.32 -6.34 1.73
C PRO A 289 0.48 -7.81 2.11
N MET A 290 1.52 -8.16 2.89
CA MET A 290 1.74 -9.52 3.37
C MET A 290 0.79 -9.88 4.53
N MET A 291 0.54 -8.93 5.43
CA MET A 291 -0.28 -9.16 6.62
C MET A 291 -1.78 -9.19 6.27
N ASN A 292 -2.22 -8.46 5.24
CA ASN A 292 -3.62 -8.45 4.78
C ASN A 292 -4.21 -9.86 4.59
N PRO A 293 -3.66 -10.73 3.73
CA PRO A 293 -4.22 -12.06 3.52
C PRO A 293 -4.10 -12.97 4.74
N LEU A 294 -3.06 -12.83 5.55
CA LEU A 294 -2.90 -13.61 6.78
C LEU A 294 -3.95 -13.23 7.82
N ILE A 295 -4.21 -11.94 8.02
CA ILE A 295 -5.20 -11.45 8.98
C ILE A 295 -6.61 -11.88 8.54
N TYR A 296 -6.97 -11.65 7.29
CA TYR A 296 -8.29 -12.02 6.80
C TYR A 296 -8.48 -13.55 6.71
N SER A 297 -7.47 -14.33 6.33
CA SER A 297 -7.60 -15.79 6.28
C SER A 297 -7.54 -16.47 7.66
N LEU A 298 -6.70 -15.98 8.58
CA LEU A 298 -6.52 -16.62 9.89
C LEU A 298 -7.49 -16.12 10.95
N ARG A 299 -8.04 -14.91 10.83
CA ARG A 299 -8.95 -14.35 11.84
C ARG A 299 -10.40 -14.27 11.39
N ASN A 300 -10.68 -14.25 10.08
CA ASN A 300 -12.05 -14.19 9.59
C ASN A 300 -12.64 -15.60 9.44
N LYS A 301 -13.71 -15.88 10.19
CA LYS A 301 -14.40 -17.19 10.15
C LYS A 301 -15.00 -17.46 8.78
N ASP A 302 -15.56 -16.44 8.12
CA ASP A 302 -16.21 -16.61 6.82
C ASP A 302 -15.19 -17.00 5.73
N VAL A 303 -13.99 -16.41 5.76
CA VAL A 303 -12.91 -16.75 4.82
C VAL A 303 -12.41 -18.18 5.05
N LYS A 304 -12.29 -18.62 6.30
CA LYS A 304 -11.92 -20.01 6.62
C LYS A 304 -12.95 -21.01 6.13
N GLU A 305 -14.22 -20.70 6.31
CA GLU A 305 -15.32 -21.56 5.87
C GLU A 305 -15.39 -21.64 4.35
N ALA A 306 -15.26 -20.51 3.66
CA ALA A 306 -15.17 -20.47 2.20
C ALA A 306 -13.97 -21.27 1.66
N LEU A 307 -12.79 -21.14 2.28
CA LEU A 307 -11.61 -21.93 1.90
C LEU A 307 -11.86 -23.44 2.07
N LYS A 308 -12.49 -23.85 3.18
CA LYS A 308 -12.85 -25.25 3.42
C LYS A 308 -13.84 -25.75 2.36
N ASN A 309 -14.84 -24.94 2.00
CA ASN A 309 -15.84 -25.29 1.01
C ASN A 309 -15.24 -25.44 -0.40
N LEU A 310 -14.30 -24.57 -0.77
CA LEU A 310 -13.59 -24.66 -2.05
C LEU A 310 -12.67 -25.88 -2.13
N LEU A 311 -11.91 -26.16 -1.06
CA LEU A 311 -11.08 -27.36 -0.99
C LEU A 311 -11.93 -28.61 -1.10
N ASN A 312 -13.05 -28.69 -0.37
CA ASN A 312 -13.96 -29.83 -0.50
C ASN A 312 -14.52 -29.97 -1.92
N LYS A 313 -14.92 -28.89 -2.58
CA LYS A 313 -15.39 -28.95 -3.98
C LYS A 313 -14.31 -29.40 -4.96
N GLN A 314 -13.04 -29.08 -4.73
CA GLN A 314 -11.91 -29.54 -5.56
C GLN A 314 -11.51 -31.00 -5.28
N PHE A 315 -11.65 -31.48 -4.04
CA PHE A 315 -11.34 -32.87 -3.69
C PHE A 315 -12.44 -33.87 -4.08
N PHE A 316 -13.68 -33.40 -4.29
CA PHE A 316 -14.83 -34.21 -4.71
C PHE A 316 -15.21 -34.03 -6.19
N SER A 317 -14.37 -33.35 -6.98
CA SER A 317 -14.46 -33.27 -8.45
C SER A 317 -13.33 -34.04 -9.11
#